data_AF-A0A7R9Y193-F1
#
_entry.id   AF-A0A7R9Y193-F1
#
_cell.length_a   1.000
_cell.length_b   1.000
_cell.length_c   1.000
_cell.angle_alpha   90.00
_cell.angle_beta   90.00
_cell.angle_gamma   90.00
#
_symmetry.space_group_name_H-M   'P 1'
#
loop_
_entity.id
_entity.type
_entity.pdbx_description
1 polymer ?
#
loop_
_entity_poly.entity_id
_entity_poly.type
_entity_poly.pdbx_seq_one_letter_code
_entity_poly.pdbx_strand_id
1 'polypeptide(L)'
;MVSEEKEEVPFNNIISTAAANGAVEKWLLQVEKAMFDSIHHVTGEGLKSYELKPRDEWVLDWPGMVVLVCTAVYWTKGVTEAITKGQTKKYEEMCTSDLLKVVDRVRGELTSLQRKTLGALVVMDVHARDVVVQMAEDGVSDARDFKWLAQLRYFWEDETLRVRMINAEAQYGFEYLGNSSRLVITPLTDRCYRTLMGAIHLNLGGAPAGPAGTGKTE
;
A
#
# COMPACT_ATOMS: atom_id res chain seq x y z
N MET A 1 -19.40 -1.20 3.02
CA MET A 1 -18.98 -1.75 1.72
C MET A 1 -18.52 -3.19 1.89
N VAL A 2 -18.80 -4.02 0.88
CA VAL A 2 -18.43 -5.45 0.87
C VAL A 2 -17.73 -5.74 -0.45
N SER A 3 -16.55 -6.36 -0.43
CA SER A 3 -15.79 -6.70 -1.63
C SER A 3 -16.22 -8.04 -2.24
N GLU A 4 -15.70 -8.36 -3.43
CA GLU A 4 -15.85 -9.69 -4.05
C GLU A 4 -15.30 -10.82 -3.17
N GLU A 5 -14.22 -10.55 -2.42
CA GLU A 5 -13.65 -11.49 -1.46
C GLU A 5 -14.47 -11.63 -0.18
N LYS A 6 -15.59 -10.91 -0.05
CA LYS A 6 -16.43 -10.82 1.15
C LYS A 6 -15.74 -10.11 2.32
N GLU A 7 -14.77 -9.26 2.04
CA GLU A 7 -14.25 -8.35 3.06
C GLU A 7 -15.26 -7.23 3.29
N GLU A 8 -15.52 -6.93 4.57
CA GLU A 8 -16.47 -5.89 4.95
C GLU A 8 -15.76 -4.73 5.60
N VAL A 9 -16.04 -3.52 5.11
CA VAL A 9 -15.64 -2.27 5.77
C VAL A 9 -16.90 -1.45 6.03
N PRO A 10 -17.23 -1.11 7.29
CA PRO A 10 -18.44 -0.35 7.58
C PRO A 10 -18.33 1.07 6.99
N PHE A 11 -19.46 1.63 6.59
CA PHE A 11 -19.49 3.06 6.26
C PHE A 11 -19.51 3.89 7.54
N ASN A 12 -18.83 5.04 7.52
CA ASN A 12 -18.86 6.00 8.62
C ASN A 12 -20.26 6.59 8.85
N ASN A 13 -21.11 6.61 7.81
CA ASN A 13 -22.44 7.19 7.84
C ASN A 13 -23.49 6.24 7.25
N ILE A 14 -24.71 6.28 7.80
CA ILE A 14 -25.86 5.55 7.27
C ILE A 14 -26.44 6.33 6.08
N ILE A 15 -26.64 5.64 4.96
CA ILE A 15 -27.21 6.22 3.74
C ILE A 15 -28.68 5.80 3.63
N SER A 16 -29.58 6.78 3.54
CA SER A 16 -31.02 6.54 3.40
C SER A 16 -31.44 6.58 1.94
N THR A 17 -31.76 5.42 1.37
CA THR A 17 -32.31 5.32 0.00
C THR A 17 -33.72 5.91 -0.10
N ALA A 18 -34.50 5.86 0.98
CA ALA A 18 -35.83 6.46 1.05
C ALA A 18 -35.77 7.99 0.90
N ALA A 19 -34.75 8.64 1.50
CA ALA A 19 -34.56 10.09 1.40
C ALA A 19 -34.28 10.57 -0.03
N ALA A 20 -33.87 9.66 -0.93
CA ALA A 20 -33.64 9.97 -2.33
C ALA A 20 -34.92 9.99 -3.19
N ASN A 21 -36.08 9.61 -2.64
CA ASN A 21 -37.39 9.59 -3.33
C ASN A 21 -37.35 8.90 -4.70
N GLY A 22 -36.65 7.76 -4.79
CA GLY A 22 -36.51 6.98 -6.03
C GLY A 22 -35.41 7.46 -6.98
N ALA A 23 -34.78 8.61 -6.75
CA ALA A 23 -33.66 9.09 -7.57
C ALA A 23 -32.37 8.35 -7.22
N VAL A 24 -32.00 7.38 -8.06
CA VAL A 24 -30.88 6.47 -7.79
C VAL A 24 -29.54 7.18 -7.74
N GLU A 25 -29.32 8.19 -8.60
CA GLU A 25 -28.04 8.91 -8.65
C GLU A 25 -27.73 9.61 -7.33
N LYS A 26 -28.75 10.08 -6.61
CA LYS A 26 -28.57 10.83 -5.35
C LYS A 26 -27.97 9.98 -4.25
N TRP A 27 -28.47 8.76 -4.05
CA TRP A 27 -27.94 7.89 -3.01
C TRP A 27 -26.67 7.17 -3.47
N LEU A 28 -26.47 6.93 -4.77
CA LEU A 28 -25.22 6.40 -5.30
C LEU A 28 -24.04 7.35 -5.07
N LEU A 29 -24.21 8.65 -5.32
CA LEU A 29 -23.17 9.66 -5.00
C LEU A 29 -22.83 9.69 -3.51
N GLN A 30 -23.81 9.42 -2.64
CA GLN A 30 -23.57 9.30 -1.19
C GLN A 30 -22.79 8.04 -0.85
N VAL A 31 -23.07 6.91 -1.53
CA VAL A 31 -22.32 5.65 -1.37
C VAL A 31 -20.88 5.83 -1.81
N GLU A 32 -20.67 6.43 -2.99
CA GLU A 32 -19.34 6.74 -3.51
C GLU A 32 -18.55 7.60 -2.52
N LYS A 33 -19.12 8.72 -2.07
CA LYS A 33 -18.47 9.58 -1.08
C LYS A 33 -18.17 8.82 0.24
N ALA A 34 -19.14 8.07 0.74
CA ALA A 34 -18.96 7.30 1.97
C ALA A 34 -17.89 6.23 1.85
N MET A 35 -17.70 5.63 0.67
CA MET A 35 -16.59 4.70 0.40
C MET A 35 -15.25 5.38 0.63
N PHE A 36 -15.00 6.51 -0.05
CA PHE A 36 -13.75 7.27 0.09
C PHE A 36 -13.51 7.72 1.55
N ASP A 37 -14.53 8.33 2.17
CA ASP A 37 -14.44 8.84 3.55
C ASP A 37 -14.17 7.70 4.56
N SER A 38 -14.75 6.51 4.34
CA SER A 38 -14.59 5.38 5.25
C SER A 38 -13.22 4.72 5.09
N ILE A 39 -12.72 4.54 3.85
CA ILE A 39 -11.36 4.04 3.60
C ILE A 39 -10.30 4.99 4.15
N HIS A 40 -10.47 6.30 3.93
CA HIS A 40 -9.61 7.33 4.52
C HIS A 40 -9.58 7.23 6.05
N HIS A 41 -10.75 7.16 6.68
CA HIS A 41 -10.87 7.07 8.14
C HIS A 41 -10.20 5.81 8.69
N VAL A 42 -10.54 4.61 8.17
CA VAL A 42 -9.95 3.36 8.65
C VAL A 42 -8.44 3.28 8.39
N THR A 43 -7.95 3.92 7.32
CA THR A 43 -6.51 4.03 7.06
C THR A 43 -5.81 4.87 8.14
N GLY A 44 -6.40 6.01 8.52
CA GLY A 44 -5.89 6.84 9.60
C GLY A 44 -5.86 6.10 10.95
N GLU A 45 -6.90 5.34 11.28
CA GLU A 45 -6.94 4.53 12.51
C GLU A 45 -5.93 3.37 12.47
N GLY A 46 -5.74 2.74 11.31
CA GLY A 46 -4.70 1.75 11.09
C GLY A 46 -3.31 2.31 11.35
N LEU A 47 -2.99 3.49 10.80
CA LEU A 47 -1.70 4.14 10.99
C LEU A 47 -1.42 4.50 12.45
N LYS A 48 -2.43 4.98 13.19
CA LYS A 48 -2.31 5.32 14.63
C LYS A 48 -2.06 4.10 15.50
N SER A 49 -2.60 2.95 15.13
CA SER A 49 -2.51 1.71 15.91
C SER A 49 -1.29 0.85 15.57
N TYR A 50 -0.60 1.11 14.46
CA TYR A 50 0.47 0.27 13.92
C TYR A 50 1.60 -0.02 14.92
N GLU A 51 2.03 0.98 15.70
CA GLU A 51 3.10 0.82 16.69
C GLU A 51 2.60 0.30 18.06
N LEU A 52 1.28 0.12 18.25
CA LEU A 52 0.69 -0.30 19.53
C LEU A 52 0.74 -1.81 19.76
N LYS A 53 0.98 -2.61 18.70
CA LYS A 53 0.97 -4.07 18.72
C LYS A 53 2.11 -4.61 17.85
N PRO A 54 2.65 -5.82 18.13
CA PRO A 54 3.58 -6.47 17.21
C PRO A 54 3.01 -6.55 15.79
N ARG A 55 3.83 -6.20 14.79
CA ARG A 55 3.42 -6.10 13.38
C ARG A 55 2.71 -7.36 12.89
N ASP A 56 3.24 -8.54 13.21
CA ASP A 56 2.72 -9.84 12.77
C ASP A 56 1.35 -10.17 13.37
N GLU A 57 0.94 -9.48 14.43
CA GLU A 57 -0.40 -9.57 14.99
C GLU A 57 -1.29 -8.41 14.58
N TRP A 58 -0.73 -7.22 14.34
CA TRP A 58 -1.45 -6.04 13.86
C TRP A 58 -2.04 -6.26 12.47
N VAL A 59 -1.30 -6.94 11.58
CA VAL A 59 -1.72 -7.25 10.19
C VAL A 59 -2.99 -8.13 10.10
N LEU A 60 -3.47 -8.68 11.22
CA LEU A 60 -4.68 -9.50 11.29
C LEU A 60 -5.93 -8.72 11.70
N ASP A 61 -5.76 -7.49 12.20
CA ASP A 61 -6.81 -6.69 12.82
C ASP A 61 -7.47 -5.69 11.83
N TRP A 62 -6.86 -5.49 10.65
CA TRP A 62 -7.25 -4.44 9.71
C TRP A 62 -7.63 -4.98 8.32
N PRO A 63 -8.48 -4.26 7.56
CA PRO A 63 -8.77 -4.60 6.17
C PRO A 63 -7.51 -4.69 5.32
N GLY A 64 -7.52 -5.55 4.31
CA GLY A 64 -6.33 -5.87 3.52
C GLY A 64 -5.65 -4.63 2.94
N MET A 65 -6.41 -3.72 2.31
CA MET A 65 -5.85 -2.48 1.76
C MET A 65 -5.19 -1.60 2.82
N VAL A 66 -5.77 -1.53 4.03
CA VAL A 66 -5.25 -0.75 5.15
C VAL A 66 -3.93 -1.35 5.62
N VAL A 67 -3.84 -2.68 5.73
CA VAL A 67 -2.61 -3.38 6.09
C VAL A 67 -1.48 -3.06 5.11
N LEU A 68 -1.76 -3.15 3.81
CA LEU A 68 -0.76 -2.91 2.76
C LEU A 68 -0.26 -1.46 2.77
N VAL A 69 -1.18 -0.48 2.84
CA VAL A 69 -0.81 0.94 2.78
C VAL A 69 -0.10 1.41 4.04
N CYS A 70 -0.55 0.99 5.24
CA CYS A 70 0.11 1.35 6.49
C CYS A 70 1.52 0.77 6.54
N THR A 71 1.69 -0.49 6.16
CA THR A 71 3.01 -1.11 6.06
C THR A 71 3.92 -0.31 5.13
N ALA A 72 3.42 0.12 3.96
CA ALA A 72 4.21 0.89 3.01
C ALA A 72 4.65 2.27 3.57
N VAL A 73 3.79 2.93 4.35
CA VAL A 73 4.13 4.18 5.06
C VAL A 73 5.24 3.95 6.09
N TYR A 74 5.08 2.95 6.96
CA TYR A 74 6.07 2.64 7.99
C TYR A 74 7.40 2.14 7.42
N TRP A 75 7.35 1.39 6.32
CA TRP A 75 8.54 1.01 5.57
C TRP A 75 9.24 2.26 4.99
N THR A 76 8.50 3.16 4.34
CA THR A 76 9.06 4.41 3.79
C THR A 76 9.75 5.24 4.88
N LYS A 77 9.10 5.41 6.03
CA LYS A 77 9.65 6.10 7.20
C LYS A 77 10.92 5.41 7.69
N GLY A 78 10.86 4.10 7.92
CA GLY A 78 11.97 3.33 8.48
C GLY A 78 13.21 3.29 7.58
N VAL A 79 13.05 3.10 6.27
CA VAL A 79 14.16 3.15 5.31
C VAL A 79 14.79 4.54 5.27
N THR A 80 13.97 5.60 5.22
CA THR A 80 14.47 6.99 5.20
C THR A 80 15.29 7.31 6.45
N GLU A 81 14.81 6.89 7.62
CA GLU A 81 15.55 7.04 8.87
C GLU A 81 16.83 6.21 8.88
N ALA A 82 16.78 4.97 8.39
CA ALA A 82 17.93 4.09 8.33
C ALA A 82 19.04 4.65 7.43
N ILE A 83 18.70 5.18 6.25
CA ILE A 83 19.65 5.84 5.35
C ILE A 83 20.31 7.03 6.07
N THR A 84 19.50 7.91 6.66
CA THR A 84 19.98 9.13 7.33
C THR A 84 20.89 8.82 8.53
N LYS A 85 20.63 7.72 9.25
CA LYS A 85 21.40 7.28 10.41
C LYS A 85 22.59 6.37 10.04
N GLY A 86 22.78 6.02 8.76
CA GLY A 86 23.79 5.04 8.33
C GLY A 86 23.52 3.62 8.86
N GLN A 87 22.25 3.27 9.02
CA GLN A 87 21.75 2.01 9.62
C GLN A 87 21.01 1.13 8.62
N THR A 88 21.16 1.35 7.32
CA THR A 88 20.45 0.60 6.26
C THR A 88 20.58 -0.92 6.41
N LYS A 89 21.77 -1.43 6.74
CA LYS A 89 22.01 -2.86 6.99
C LYS A 89 21.26 -3.39 8.22
N LYS A 90 21.19 -2.62 9.30
CA LYS A 90 20.40 -3.00 10.48
C LYS A 90 18.90 -3.05 10.15
N TYR A 91 18.44 -2.11 9.32
CA TYR A 91 17.04 -2.07 8.89
C TYR A 91 16.71 -3.23 7.94
N GLU A 92 17.63 -3.63 7.08
CA GLU A 92 17.54 -4.83 6.23
C GLU A 92 17.31 -6.11 7.06
N GLU A 93 18.09 -6.30 8.13
CA GLU A 93 17.95 -7.42 9.05
C GLU A 93 16.56 -7.42 9.73
N MET A 94 16.07 -6.23 10.08
CA MET A 94 14.73 -6.06 10.65
C MET A 94 13.62 -6.40 9.64
N CYS A 95 13.72 -5.91 8.39
CA CYS A 95 12.79 -6.27 7.31
C CYS A 95 12.75 -7.78 7.08
N THR A 96 13.92 -8.44 7.12
CA THR A 96 14.02 -9.89 6.97
C THR A 96 13.36 -10.62 8.15
N SER A 97 13.59 -10.16 9.38
CA SER A 97 12.94 -10.74 10.57
C SER A 97 11.41 -10.59 10.51
N ASP A 98 10.92 -9.41 10.16
CA ASP A 98 9.48 -9.14 10.12
C ASP A 98 8.78 -9.91 8.98
N LEU A 99 9.43 -10.04 7.82
CA LEU A 99 8.95 -10.91 6.74
C LEU A 99 8.81 -12.36 7.21
N LEU A 100 9.83 -12.91 7.89
CA LEU A 100 9.79 -14.29 8.37
C LEU A 100 8.68 -14.51 9.40
N LYS A 101 8.43 -13.56 10.30
CA LYS A 101 7.29 -13.63 11.24
C LYS A 101 5.95 -13.68 10.50
N VAL A 102 5.77 -12.84 9.48
CA VAL A 102 4.55 -12.85 8.66
C VAL A 102 4.40 -14.19 7.92
N VAL A 103 5.49 -14.73 7.34
CA VAL A 103 5.49 -16.05 6.69
C VAL A 103 5.11 -17.17 7.66
N ASP A 104 5.61 -17.12 8.89
CA ASP A 104 5.25 -18.10 9.92
C ASP A 104 3.78 -17.96 10.33
N ARG A 105 3.23 -16.74 10.40
CA ARG A 105 1.77 -16.53 10.58
C ARG A 105 0.96 -17.13 9.45
N VAL A 106 1.40 -17.01 8.19
CA VAL A 106 0.72 -17.63 7.02
C VAL A 106 0.63 -19.15 7.16
N ARG A 107 1.61 -19.80 7.80
CA ARG A 107 1.61 -21.26 8.03
C ARG A 107 0.66 -21.70 9.14
N GLY A 108 0.20 -20.77 9.97
CA GLY A 108 -0.76 -21.03 11.04
C GLY A 108 -2.22 -21.06 10.57
N GLU A 109 -3.12 -21.10 11.57
CA GLU A 109 -4.55 -20.99 11.37
C GLU A 109 -4.94 -19.54 11.08
N LEU A 110 -5.58 -19.33 9.92
CA LEU A 110 -6.02 -18.01 9.45
C LEU A 110 -7.36 -18.16 8.74
N THR A 111 -8.19 -17.12 8.84
CA THR A 111 -9.37 -16.99 7.98
C THR A 111 -8.95 -16.86 6.51
N SER A 112 -9.90 -17.11 5.60
CA SER A 112 -9.64 -16.95 4.16
C SER A 112 -9.21 -15.53 3.81
N LEU A 113 -9.83 -14.51 4.42
CA LEU A 113 -9.49 -13.10 4.23
C LEU A 113 -8.10 -12.77 4.74
N GLN A 114 -7.78 -13.15 5.98
CA GLN A 114 -6.44 -12.93 6.53
C GLN A 114 -5.36 -13.60 5.68
N ARG A 115 -5.61 -14.82 5.18
CA ARG A 115 -4.67 -15.53 4.30
C ARG A 115 -4.45 -14.78 2.98
N LYS A 116 -5.49 -14.18 2.39
CA LYS A 116 -5.37 -13.32 1.20
C LYS A 116 -4.55 -12.06 1.50
N THR A 117 -4.85 -11.37 2.60
CA THR A 117 -4.11 -10.18 3.04
C THR A 117 -2.63 -10.47 3.24
N LEU A 118 -2.30 -11.53 3.99
CA LEU A 118 -0.91 -11.89 4.25
C LEU A 118 -0.20 -12.37 2.98
N GLY A 119 -0.89 -13.05 2.06
CA GLY A 119 -0.33 -13.41 0.76
C GLY A 119 0.09 -12.18 -0.05
N ALA A 120 -0.77 -11.16 -0.12
CA ALA A 120 -0.44 -9.88 -0.75
C ALA A 120 0.68 -9.13 -0.01
N LEU A 121 0.67 -9.15 1.33
CA LEU A 121 1.68 -8.50 2.16
C LEU A 121 3.06 -9.13 1.97
N VAL A 122 3.16 -10.46 1.91
CA VAL A 122 4.43 -11.18 1.68
C VAL A 122 5.05 -10.77 0.35
N VAL A 123 4.24 -10.63 -0.72
CA VAL A 123 4.73 -10.18 -2.03
C VAL A 123 5.33 -8.77 -1.94
N MET A 124 4.67 -7.85 -1.23
CA MET A 124 5.17 -6.50 -1.03
C MET A 124 6.41 -6.47 -0.13
N ASP A 125 6.44 -7.25 0.95
CA ASP A 125 7.55 -7.31 1.91
C ASP A 125 8.82 -7.89 1.30
N VAL A 126 8.71 -8.90 0.42
CA VAL A 126 9.87 -9.45 -0.29
C VAL A 126 10.52 -8.36 -1.15
N HIS A 127 9.72 -7.66 -1.98
CA HIS A 127 10.22 -6.55 -2.78
C HIS A 127 10.81 -5.43 -1.92
N ALA A 128 10.10 -5.01 -0.88
CA ALA A 128 10.53 -3.97 0.04
C ALA A 128 11.85 -4.31 0.73
N ARG A 129 12.04 -5.56 1.18
CA ARG A 129 13.29 -6.05 1.74
C ARG A 129 14.41 -6.04 0.70
N ASP A 130 14.16 -6.57 -0.49
CA ASP A 130 15.16 -6.65 -1.57
C ASP A 130 15.66 -5.24 -1.99
N VAL A 131 14.78 -4.24 -1.98
CA VAL A 131 15.17 -2.83 -2.18
C VAL A 131 16.15 -2.38 -1.09
N VAL A 132 15.90 -2.68 0.19
CA VAL A 132 16.79 -2.28 1.30
C VAL A 132 18.13 -3.00 1.23
N VAL A 133 18.15 -4.29 0.86
CA VAL A 133 19.39 -5.05 0.60
C VAL A 133 20.22 -4.31 -0.45
N GLN A 134 19.61 -3.97 -1.58
CA GLN A 134 20.30 -3.27 -2.66
C GLN A 134 20.81 -1.89 -2.21
N MET A 135 20.04 -1.13 -1.43
CA MET A 135 20.49 0.16 -0.87
C MET A 135 21.70 0.00 0.06
N ALA A 136 21.73 -1.06 0.87
CA ALA A 136 22.84 -1.36 1.78
C ALA A 136 24.10 -1.75 1.02
N GLU A 137 23.99 -2.62 0.02
CA GLU A 137 25.09 -3.01 -0.87
C GLU A 137 25.66 -1.82 -1.65
N ASP A 138 24.78 -0.93 -2.08
CA ASP A 138 25.12 0.28 -2.83
C ASP A 138 25.68 1.42 -1.98
N GLY A 139 25.68 1.28 -0.65
CA GLY A 139 26.19 2.29 0.27
C GLY A 139 25.36 3.59 0.28
N VAL A 140 24.05 3.51 0.04
CA VAL A 140 23.17 4.69 0.03
C VAL A 140 23.10 5.30 1.42
N SER A 141 23.52 6.57 1.52
CA SER A 141 23.70 7.31 2.78
C SER A 141 23.00 8.67 2.81
N ASP A 142 22.35 9.08 1.72
CA ASP A 142 21.55 10.31 1.64
C ASP A 142 20.13 9.96 1.18
N ALA A 143 19.12 10.47 1.89
CA ALA A 143 17.72 10.30 1.51
C ALA A 143 17.35 10.98 0.17
N ARG A 144 18.26 11.78 -0.39
CA ARG A 144 18.17 12.38 -1.73
C ARG A 144 18.84 11.55 -2.82
N ASP A 145 19.45 10.41 -2.48
CA ASP A 145 20.04 9.51 -3.47
C ASP A 145 18.96 9.01 -4.45
N PHE A 146 19.27 9.06 -5.74
CA PHE A 146 18.34 8.66 -6.78
C PHE A 146 17.85 7.22 -6.61
N LYS A 147 18.67 6.30 -6.10
CA LYS A 147 18.27 4.91 -5.87
C LYS A 147 17.09 4.82 -4.90
N TRP A 148 17.10 5.63 -3.84
CA TRP A 148 15.97 5.74 -2.92
C TRP A 148 14.81 6.55 -3.51
N LEU A 149 15.11 7.70 -4.14
CA LEU A 149 14.07 8.54 -4.74
C LEU A 149 13.27 7.81 -5.82
N ALA A 150 13.90 6.87 -6.53
CA ALA A 150 13.28 6.10 -7.60
C ALA A 150 12.37 4.95 -7.14
N GLN A 151 12.22 4.76 -5.82
CA GLN A 151 11.25 3.83 -5.23
C GLN A 151 9.90 4.52 -4.99
N LEU A 152 8.83 3.72 -4.91
CA LEU A 152 7.50 4.22 -4.58
C LEU A 152 7.42 4.43 -3.06
N ARG A 153 7.20 5.67 -2.64
CA ARG A 153 7.29 6.07 -1.23
C ARG A 153 5.97 6.67 -0.76
N TYR A 154 5.54 6.25 0.42
CA TYR A 154 4.22 6.57 0.97
C TYR A 154 4.36 7.44 2.21
N PHE A 155 3.62 8.54 2.24
CA PHE A 155 3.67 9.54 3.30
C PHE A 155 2.26 9.82 3.80
N TRP A 156 2.06 9.78 5.11
CA TRP A 156 0.86 10.32 5.73
C TRP A 156 1.16 11.74 6.23
N GLU A 157 0.64 12.75 5.52
CA GLU A 157 0.92 14.17 5.71
C GLU A 157 -0.38 14.96 5.53
N ASP A 158 -0.60 16.00 6.33
CA ASP A 158 -1.81 16.84 6.28
C ASP A 158 -3.13 16.03 6.37
N GLU A 159 -3.16 15.01 7.24
CA GLU A 159 -4.28 14.07 7.37
C GLU A 159 -4.68 13.39 6.05
N THR A 160 -3.74 13.22 5.12
CA THR A 160 -3.95 12.48 3.87
C THR A 160 -2.73 11.64 3.51
N LEU A 161 -2.88 10.75 2.53
CA LEU A 161 -1.81 9.89 2.06
C LEU A 161 -1.30 10.37 0.69
N ARG A 162 -0.01 10.65 0.62
CA ARG A 162 0.69 11.06 -0.60
C ARG A 162 1.69 9.99 -1.02
N VAL A 163 1.72 9.71 -2.31
CA VAL A 163 2.65 8.77 -2.92
C VAL A 163 3.65 9.56 -3.76
N ARG A 164 4.94 9.38 -3.50
CA ARG A 164 6.03 10.08 -4.19
C ARG A 164 6.94 9.09 -4.89
N MET A 165 7.39 9.44 -6.09
CA MET A 165 8.40 8.70 -6.84
C MET A 165 9.18 9.67 -7.72
N ILE A 166 10.50 9.66 -7.60
CA ILE A 166 11.42 10.63 -8.22
C ILE A 166 11.01 12.06 -7.84
N ASN A 167 10.47 12.82 -8.80
CA ASN A 167 9.94 14.17 -8.66
C ASN A 167 8.41 14.23 -8.73
N ALA A 168 7.76 13.09 -9.01
CA ALA A 168 6.31 12.99 -9.10
C ALA A 168 5.70 12.78 -7.72
N GLU A 169 4.56 13.42 -7.49
CA GLU A 169 3.70 13.22 -6.34
C GLU A 169 2.25 13.06 -6.82
N ALA A 170 1.52 12.13 -6.20
CA ALA A 170 0.09 11.94 -6.35
C ALA A 170 -0.55 11.70 -4.98
N GLN A 171 -1.77 12.20 -4.78
CA GLN A 171 -2.58 11.84 -3.63
C GLN A 171 -3.15 10.42 -3.83
N TYR A 172 -3.16 9.63 -2.78
CA TYR A 172 -3.78 8.30 -2.80
C TYR A 172 -5.29 8.42 -2.96
N GLY A 173 -5.87 7.55 -3.79
CA GLY A 173 -7.28 7.66 -4.17
C GLY A 173 -8.27 7.28 -3.07
N PHE A 174 -7.88 6.43 -2.11
CA PHE A 174 -8.77 5.85 -1.08
C PHE A 174 -10.01 5.13 -1.66
N GLU A 175 -9.98 4.74 -2.93
CA GLU A 175 -11.00 3.88 -3.52
C GLU A 175 -10.94 2.49 -2.89
N TYR A 176 -12.11 1.91 -2.58
CA TYR A 176 -12.14 0.55 -2.05
C TYR A 176 -12.06 -0.49 -3.17
N LEU A 177 -10.94 -1.18 -3.24
CA LEU A 177 -10.64 -2.21 -4.24
C LEU A 177 -10.78 -3.65 -3.70
N GLY A 178 -11.14 -3.81 -2.42
CA GLY A 178 -11.22 -5.12 -1.79
C GLY A 178 -9.87 -5.74 -1.44
N ASN A 179 -9.89 -7.06 -1.16
CA ASN A 179 -8.74 -7.82 -0.69
C ASN A 179 -8.12 -8.65 -1.82
N SER A 180 -7.75 -7.94 -2.89
CA SER A 180 -7.18 -8.52 -4.10
C SER A 180 -5.75 -9.03 -3.86
N SER A 181 -5.37 -10.13 -4.51
CA SER A 181 -3.97 -10.59 -4.54
C SER A 181 -3.04 -9.58 -5.20
N ARG A 182 -1.74 -9.66 -4.89
CA ARG A 182 -0.68 -8.86 -5.55
C ARG A 182 0.20 -9.75 -6.43
N LEU A 183 0.53 -9.25 -7.61
CA LEU A 183 1.53 -9.85 -8.49
C LEU A 183 2.93 -9.52 -7.98
N VAL A 184 3.87 -10.41 -8.26
CA VAL A 184 5.28 -10.22 -7.91
C VAL A 184 5.82 -8.96 -8.57
N ILE A 185 6.41 -8.08 -7.78
CA ILE A 185 7.03 -6.85 -8.26
C ILE A 185 8.41 -7.19 -8.82
N THR A 186 8.64 -6.83 -10.08
CA THR A 186 9.90 -7.08 -10.79
C THR A 186 10.58 -5.76 -11.15
N PRO A 187 11.87 -5.77 -11.55
CA PRO A 187 12.53 -4.57 -12.08
C PRO A 187 11.83 -3.94 -13.29
N LEU A 188 11.05 -4.72 -14.06
CA LEU A 188 10.23 -4.18 -15.14
C LEU A 188 9.00 -3.45 -14.60
N THR A 189 8.35 -4.02 -13.58
CA THR A 189 7.24 -3.38 -12.86
C THR A 189 7.67 -2.03 -12.27
N ASP A 190 8.85 -1.96 -11.65
CA ASP A 190 9.38 -0.70 -11.11
C ASP A 190 9.60 0.37 -12.18
N ARG A 191 10.07 -0.02 -13.38
CA ARG A 191 10.22 0.91 -14.51
C ARG A 191 8.85 1.41 -14.99
N CYS A 192 7.84 0.53 -15.01
CA CYS A 192 6.47 0.92 -15.30
C CYS A 192 5.97 1.94 -14.27
N TYR A 193 6.15 1.70 -12.96
CA TYR A 193 5.75 2.65 -11.92
C TYR A 193 6.42 4.02 -12.09
N ARG A 194 7.73 4.08 -12.36
CA ARG A 194 8.44 5.36 -12.59
C ARG A 194 7.87 6.13 -13.75
N THR A 195 7.60 5.44 -14.86
CA THR A 195 7.06 6.06 -16.07
C THR A 195 5.63 6.55 -15.85
N LEU A 196 4.78 5.72 -15.24
CA LEU A 196 3.37 6.04 -15.00
C LEU A 196 3.18 7.13 -13.94
N MET A 197 3.95 7.11 -12.85
CA MET A 197 3.93 8.20 -11.86
C MET A 197 4.34 9.53 -12.48
N GLY A 198 5.38 9.54 -13.32
CA GLY A 198 5.77 10.73 -14.07
C GLY A 198 4.68 11.21 -15.03
N ALA A 199 4.02 10.28 -15.74
CA ALA A 199 2.91 10.61 -16.64
C ALA A 199 1.72 11.20 -15.89
N ILE A 200 1.29 10.57 -14.79
CA ILE A 200 0.19 11.06 -13.93
C ILE A 200 0.48 12.48 -13.44
N HIS A 201 1.70 12.71 -12.94
CA HIS A 201 2.11 14.03 -12.45
C HIS A 201 2.07 15.12 -13.53
N LEU A 202 2.28 14.74 -14.80
CA LEU A 202 2.21 15.64 -15.96
C LEU A 202 0.83 15.66 -16.64
N ASN A 203 -0.18 14.99 -16.07
CA ASN A 203 -1.51 14.80 -16.68
C ASN A 203 -1.44 14.14 -18.07
N LEU A 204 -0.54 13.17 -18.24
CA LEU A 204 -0.37 12.38 -19.44
C LEU A 204 -0.85 10.93 -19.22
N GLY A 205 -1.25 10.27 -20.31
CA GLY A 205 -1.49 8.84 -20.31
C GLY A 205 -0.19 8.03 -20.37
N GLY A 206 -0.28 6.74 -20.01
CA GLY A 206 0.80 5.77 -20.18
C GLY A 206 0.43 4.70 -21.20
N ALA A 207 1.41 4.27 -22.00
CA ALA A 207 1.25 3.16 -22.95
C ALA A 207 2.33 2.08 -22.72
N PRO A 208 2.14 1.16 -21.76
CA PRO A 208 3.03 0.02 -21.57
C PRO A 208 3.03 -0.87 -22.81
N ALA A 209 4.18 -0.98 -23.49
CA ALA A 209 4.33 -1.80 -24.69
C ALA A 209 5.09 -3.10 -24.38
N GLY A 210 4.55 -4.23 -24.83
CA GLY A 210 5.16 -5.55 -24.65
C GLY A 210 4.29 -6.68 -25.21
N PRO A 211 4.82 -7.91 -25.33
CA PRO A 211 4.10 -9.06 -25.88
C PRO A 211 2.79 -9.36 -25.14
N ALA A 212 1.85 -10.06 -25.77
CA ALA A 212 0.62 -10.51 -25.12
C ALA A 212 0.94 -11.43 -23.91
N GLY A 213 0.17 -11.33 -22.83
CA GLY A 213 0.33 -12.17 -21.63
C GLY A 213 1.51 -11.82 -20.71
N THR A 214 2.08 -10.62 -20.83
CA THR A 214 3.24 -10.18 -20.01
C THR A 214 2.87 -9.28 -18.82
N GLY A 215 1.60 -9.29 -18.37
CA GLY A 215 1.17 -8.51 -17.21
C GLY A 215 1.18 -7.00 -17.47
N LYS A 216 0.61 -6.55 -18.59
CA LYS A 216 0.62 -5.12 -18.97
C LYS A 216 -0.54 -4.35 -18.34
N THR A 217 -1.63 -5.05 -18.02
CA THR A 217 -2.87 -4.47 -17.49
C THR A 217 -3.12 -4.95 -16.06
N GLU A 218 -2.68 -6.16 -15.75
CA GLU A 218 -2.78 -6.83 -14.45
C GLU A 218 -1.80 -6.25 -13.41
#